data_AF-A0A8C5N0X7-F1
#
_entry.id   AF-A0A8C5N0X7-F1
#
_cell.length_a   1.000
_cell.length_b   1.000
_cell.length_c   1.000
_cell.angle_alpha   90.00
_cell.angle_beta   90.00
_cell.angle_gamma   90.00
#
_symmetry.space_group_name_H-M   'P 1'
#
loop_
_entity.id
_entity.type
_entity.pdbx_description
1 polymer ?
#
loop_
_entity_poly.entity_id
_entity_poly.type
_entity_poly.pdbx_seq_one_letter_code
_entity_poly.pdbx_strand_id
1 'polypeptide(L)'
;MDGLTTQTSTKGGLGRRSQIEVTWSHLGLVFFFLLSVAMTGCFIWQYKLPKQEQSSTLQEKDSEVVQMCPRYPEPVPLDHPIPVLKEALEKVDKLLRHKIQTPGLPTMSAIVTYNDTVLWTGNFGKKNGSDPFSATPNEYTIYRIASISKIFPALMLYKLWEEGEIASLDDPLERYLSNFSIKNPLGRGRSSEQKFMDGLAFLQKGAQLAKPSGVTLRRMASHLSGLPRRLRSTNLLWKGNTEQAVDLLRDDVLVADPGTRCHYSNLAFSLLAHVLAEQTSEGDYQRWVADNILDRLGMEDTGFDITPPILAQMAVGYYGSGQLAPLYDLGWYRPSGQMYSTAADMAKLAMVLMGTYHRRILDPDTLKTMLTPMFKCSIDYFANKTGTPWEVNELHGYDIIQKDGDLDGYSATFSMVPKLLLSFTVLMSGRRPQEEDIVSETYNYIIPALEKAFRDSEKRLSPAPNPNPYVGYYTYANLTFYEIKALPNGVLSMQQFGPHVEELIPESYRTILLHYLEDRIFQVVFEKEFPCSLNLGSASVSLETQDGQLFNFSPFDPHGLSTGFDAPGLNTYNVVRIPRKPVFYH
;
A
#
# COMPACT_ATOMS: atom_id res chain seq x y z
N MET A 1 -47.66 -68.73 -58.73
CA MET A 1 -47.13 -67.96 -59.86
C MET A 1 -45.62 -68.01 -59.78
N ASP A 2 -45.07 -69.10 -60.32
CA ASP A 2 -43.98 -69.17 -61.31
C ASP A 2 -43.09 -67.91 -61.47
N GLY A 3 -41.76 -67.98 -61.53
CA GLY A 3 -40.91 -69.16 -61.72
C GLY A 3 -39.42 -68.82 -61.82
N LEU A 4 -38.63 -69.87 -61.56
CA LEU A 4 -37.42 -70.31 -62.27
C LEU A 4 -36.17 -69.39 -62.31
N THR A 5 -35.13 -69.68 -61.50
CA THR A 5 -33.93 -70.52 -61.80
C THR A 5 -33.11 -70.15 -63.03
N THR A 6 -31.78 -70.02 -62.85
CA THR A 6 -30.82 -70.97 -63.42
C THR A 6 -29.42 -70.86 -62.79
N GLN A 7 -28.89 -72.02 -62.41
CA GLN A 7 -27.48 -72.30 -62.09
C GLN A 7 -26.68 -72.57 -63.37
N THR A 8 -25.34 -72.47 -63.28
CA THR A 8 -24.32 -73.39 -63.86
C THR A 8 -22.93 -72.84 -63.48
N SER A 9 -22.07 -73.51 -62.68
CA SER A 9 -21.19 -74.66 -62.99
C SER A 9 -20.17 -74.32 -64.11
N THR A 10 -18.84 -74.45 -64.02
CA THR A 10 -17.99 -75.55 -63.54
C THR A 10 -16.47 -75.21 -63.66
N LYS A 11 -15.61 -75.84 -62.81
CA LYS A 11 -14.18 -76.27 -62.98
C LYS A 11 -13.10 -75.21 -63.27
N GLY A 12 -12.07 -75.03 -62.43
CA GLY A 12 -10.88 -75.89 -62.23
C GLY A 12 -9.65 -75.21 -62.92
N GLY A 13 -8.42 -75.09 -62.43
CA GLY A 13 -7.70 -75.50 -61.22
C GLY A 13 -6.29 -74.86 -61.23
N LEU A 14 -5.57 -75.03 -60.12
CA LEU A 14 -4.12 -74.88 -59.87
C LEU A 14 -3.39 -73.55 -60.17
N GLY A 15 -2.78 -72.99 -59.11
CA GLY A 15 -1.65 -72.05 -59.21
C GLY A 15 -1.38 -71.26 -57.93
N ARG A 16 -0.75 -71.90 -56.93
CA ARG A 16 -0.42 -71.33 -55.62
C ARG A 16 0.81 -70.40 -55.72
N ARG A 17 0.67 -69.12 -55.37
CA ARG A 17 1.76 -68.25 -54.87
C ARG A 17 1.17 -67.19 -53.93
N SER A 18 1.60 -67.21 -52.67
CA SER A 18 1.15 -66.29 -51.62
C SER A 18 1.78 -64.91 -51.79
N GLN A 19 0.98 -63.88 -52.02
CA GLN A 19 1.34 -62.50 -51.77
C GLN A 19 0.62 -62.03 -50.52
N ILE A 20 1.39 -61.51 -49.55
CA ILE A 20 0.86 -60.79 -48.39
C ILE A 20 0.46 -59.40 -48.90
N GLU A 21 -0.84 -59.16 -49.10
CA GLU A 21 -1.36 -57.82 -49.34
C GLU A 21 -1.35 -57.04 -48.04
N VAL A 22 -0.38 -56.12 -47.89
CA VAL A 22 -0.45 -55.07 -46.86
C VAL A 22 -1.52 -54.08 -47.31
N THR A 23 -2.67 -54.10 -46.63
CA THR A 23 -3.76 -53.17 -46.90
C THR A 23 -3.32 -51.73 -46.60
N TRP A 24 -3.61 -50.82 -47.53
CA TRP A 24 -3.26 -49.39 -47.49
C TRP A 24 -3.67 -48.67 -46.18
N SER A 25 -4.65 -49.22 -45.45
CA SER A 25 -5.07 -48.73 -44.14
C SER A 25 -3.98 -48.88 -43.06
N HIS A 26 -3.19 -49.96 -43.07
CA HIS A 26 -2.10 -50.15 -42.10
C HIS A 26 -0.90 -49.25 -42.40
N LEU A 27 -0.58 -49.02 -43.67
CA LEU A 27 0.45 -48.06 -44.09
C LEU A 27 0.04 -46.62 -43.74
N GLY A 28 -1.23 -46.25 -43.93
CA GLY A 28 -1.76 -44.96 -43.52
C GLY A 28 -1.70 -44.75 -42.01
N LEU A 29 -2.07 -45.76 -41.22
CA LEU A 29 -2.06 -45.65 -39.75
C LEU A 29 -0.63 -45.52 -39.19
N VAL A 30 0.32 -46.27 -39.77
CA VAL A 30 1.74 -46.15 -39.43
C VAL A 30 2.29 -44.78 -39.84
N PHE A 31 1.89 -44.25 -40.99
CA PHE A 31 2.28 -42.91 -41.43
C PHE A 31 1.76 -41.82 -40.49
N PHE A 32 0.48 -41.84 -40.12
CA PHE A 32 -0.09 -40.86 -39.18
C PHE A 32 0.48 -40.99 -37.77
N PHE A 33 0.79 -42.21 -37.31
CA PHE A 33 1.45 -42.43 -36.04
C PHE A 33 2.88 -41.88 -36.03
N LEU A 34 3.67 -42.14 -37.08
CA LEU A 34 5.02 -41.59 -37.23
C LEU A 34 5.00 -40.06 -37.38
N LEU A 35 4.01 -39.51 -38.09
CA LEU A 35 3.80 -38.07 -38.21
C LEU A 35 3.46 -37.44 -36.86
N SER A 36 2.60 -38.07 -36.06
CA SER A 36 2.26 -37.61 -34.70
C SER A 36 3.48 -37.63 -33.77
N VAL A 37 4.29 -38.69 -33.81
CA VAL A 37 5.54 -38.78 -33.02
C VAL A 37 6.54 -37.72 -33.48
N ALA A 38 6.68 -37.49 -34.79
CA ALA A 38 7.56 -36.45 -35.33
C ALA A 38 7.08 -35.04 -34.92
N MET A 39 5.79 -34.75 -35.02
CA MET A 39 5.22 -33.46 -34.62
C MET A 39 5.34 -33.22 -33.11
N THR A 40 5.15 -34.25 -32.29
CA THR A 40 5.35 -34.18 -30.84
C THR A 40 6.83 -33.98 -30.50
N GLY A 41 7.74 -34.64 -31.23
CA GLY A 41 9.18 -34.42 -31.16
C GLY A 41 9.57 -32.99 -31.53
N CYS A 42 9.00 -32.43 -32.60
CA CYS A 42 9.18 -31.03 -33.00
C CYS A 42 8.65 -30.06 -31.94
N PHE A 43 7.53 -30.37 -31.28
CA PHE A 43 6.95 -29.53 -30.22
C PHE A 43 7.82 -29.54 -28.96
N ILE A 44 8.33 -30.71 -28.56
CA ILE A 44 9.26 -30.83 -27.44
C ILE A 44 10.61 -30.17 -27.77
N TRP A 45 11.07 -30.29 -29.02
CA TRP A 45 12.28 -29.61 -29.51
C TRP A 45 12.09 -28.08 -29.50
N GLN A 46 10.96 -27.56 -29.98
CA GLN A 46 10.61 -26.14 -29.92
C GLN A 46 10.50 -25.63 -28.47
N TYR A 47 9.98 -26.45 -27.55
CA TYR A 47 9.87 -26.10 -26.13
C TYR A 47 11.22 -26.13 -25.40
N LYS A 48 12.17 -26.96 -25.86
CA LYS A 48 13.52 -27.09 -25.28
C LYS A 48 14.60 -26.29 -26.00
N LEU A 49 14.30 -25.65 -27.14
CA LEU A 49 15.18 -24.65 -27.72
C LEU A 49 15.36 -23.53 -26.69
N PRO A 50 16.60 -23.16 -26.31
CA PRO A 50 16.81 -21.97 -25.52
C PRO A 50 16.16 -20.83 -26.29
N LYS A 51 15.18 -20.15 -25.67
CA LYS A 51 14.69 -18.88 -26.19
C LYS A 51 15.89 -17.95 -26.17
N GLN A 52 16.54 -17.83 -27.32
CA GLN A 52 17.55 -16.82 -27.55
C GLN A 52 16.81 -15.51 -27.35
N GLU A 53 17.02 -14.87 -26.19
CA GLU A 53 16.76 -13.46 -26.05
C GLU A 53 17.32 -12.80 -27.30
N GLN A 54 16.48 -12.08 -28.04
CA GLN A 54 16.96 -11.15 -29.03
C GLN A 54 17.74 -10.07 -28.26
N SER A 55 18.98 -10.40 -27.93
CA SER A 55 20.08 -9.47 -27.82
C SER A 55 20.21 -8.84 -29.21
N SER A 56 19.39 -7.83 -29.45
CA SER A 56 19.72 -6.77 -30.38
C SER A 56 20.91 -6.02 -29.81
N THR A 57 22.09 -6.63 -29.87
CA THR A 57 23.38 -5.94 -29.86
C THR A 57 23.53 -5.25 -31.20
N LEU A 58 22.69 -4.25 -31.45
CA LEU A 58 23.24 -2.97 -31.87
C LEU A 58 23.67 -2.34 -30.55
N GLN A 59 24.97 -2.12 -30.37
CA GLN A 59 25.46 -1.17 -29.37
C GLN A 59 24.92 0.21 -29.76
N GLU A 60 23.63 0.45 -29.52
CA GLU A 60 23.23 1.73 -28.98
C GLU A 60 24.00 1.82 -27.67
N LYS A 61 24.88 2.81 -27.62
CA LYS A 61 25.53 3.24 -26.40
C LYS A 61 24.37 3.63 -25.49
N ASP A 62 23.88 2.69 -24.68
CA ASP A 62 22.87 2.92 -23.65
C ASP A 62 23.41 4.11 -22.87
N SER A 63 22.83 5.27 -23.13
CA SER A 63 23.04 6.43 -22.30
C SER A 63 22.40 5.99 -21.01
N GLU A 64 23.21 5.60 -20.01
CA GLU A 64 22.70 5.24 -18.68
C GLU A 64 21.62 6.24 -18.34
N VAL A 65 20.37 5.77 -18.25
CA VAL A 65 19.24 6.64 -17.94
C VAL A 65 19.55 7.24 -16.57
N VAL A 66 19.94 8.51 -16.57
CA VAL A 66 20.39 9.18 -15.36
C VAL A 66 19.21 9.23 -14.42
N GLN A 67 19.30 8.51 -13.30
CA GLN A 67 18.23 8.51 -12.30
C GLN A 67 18.14 9.89 -11.69
N MET A 68 16.96 10.51 -11.79
CA MET A 68 16.70 11.85 -11.32
C MET A 68 16.04 11.86 -9.94
N CYS A 69 16.31 12.91 -9.17
CA CYS A 69 15.96 13.07 -7.76
C CYS A 69 15.31 14.44 -7.48
N PRO A 70 14.54 14.57 -6.37
CA PRO A 70 14.29 13.56 -5.34
C PRO A 70 13.47 12.39 -5.87
N ARG A 71 13.79 11.12 -5.56
CA ARG A 71 13.03 9.97 -6.09
C ARG A 71 11.55 10.02 -5.67
N TYR A 72 11.31 10.51 -4.47
CA TYR A 72 9.99 10.72 -3.88
C TYR A 72 9.89 12.17 -3.42
N PRO A 73 9.32 13.08 -4.22
CA PRO A 73 9.24 14.49 -3.86
C PRO A 73 8.37 14.66 -2.61
N GLU A 74 8.78 15.55 -1.70
CA GLU A 74 8.01 15.85 -0.50
C GLU A 74 6.66 16.50 -0.87
N PRO A 75 5.55 16.10 -0.24
CA PRO A 75 4.27 16.77 -0.44
C PRO A 75 4.35 18.24 -0.02
N VAL A 76 3.93 19.12 -0.93
CA VAL A 76 3.83 20.56 -0.65
C VAL A 76 2.39 21.04 -0.80
N PRO A 77 1.99 22.14 -0.15
CA PRO A 77 0.73 22.79 -0.47
C PRO A 77 0.68 23.13 -1.97
N LEU A 78 -0.35 22.63 -2.66
CA LEU A 78 -0.55 22.89 -4.08
C LEU A 78 -1.69 23.87 -4.29
N ASP A 79 -1.46 24.91 -5.08
CA ASP A 79 -2.50 25.90 -5.42
C ASP A 79 -3.45 25.33 -6.48
N HIS A 80 -4.75 25.33 -6.18
CA HIS A 80 -5.78 24.77 -7.07
C HIS A 80 -6.29 25.77 -8.12
N PRO A 81 -6.67 25.32 -9.33
CA PRO A 81 -6.59 23.96 -9.85
C PRO A 81 -5.20 23.60 -10.39
N ILE A 82 -4.82 22.32 -10.30
CA ILE A 82 -3.51 21.81 -10.76
C ILE A 82 -3.75 21.07 -12.09
N PRO A 83 -3.37 21.63 -13.26
CA PRO A 83 -3.76 21.09 -14.56
C PRO A 83 -3.34 19.63 -14.78
N VAL A 84 -2.13 19.27 -14.34
CA VAL A 84 -1.59 17.89 -14.47
C VAL A 84 -2.44 16.89 -13.68
N LEU A 85 -2.89 17.24 -12.48
CA LEU A 85 -3.79 16.39 -11.69
C LEU A 85 -5.18 16.31 -12.31
N LYS A 86 -5.67 17.39 -12.92
CA LYS A 86 -6.97 17.37 -13.62
C LYS A 86 -6.98 16.31 -14.73
N GLU A 87 -5.96 16.28 -15.58
CA GLU A 87 -5.84 15.27 -16.65
C GLU A 87 -5.77 13.84 -16.11
N ALA A 88 -5.06 13.62 -15.01
CA ALA A 88 -5.02 12.31 -14.34
C ALA A 88 -6.39 11.90 -13.80
N LEU A 89 -7.12 12.81 -13.16
CA LEU A 89 -8.45 12.57 -12.62
C LEU A 89 -9.49 12.33 -13.72
N GLU A 90 -9.35 12.95 -14.90
CA GLU A 90 -10.16 12.63 -16.08
C GLU A 90 -9.92 11.20 -16.60
N LYS A 91 -8.70 10.68 -16.49
CA LYS A 91 -8.40 9.27 -16.81
C LYS A 91 -9.05 8.33 -15.79
N VAL A 92 -9.00 8.69 -14.50
CA VAL A 92 -9.69 7.94 -13.43
C VAL A 92 -11.20 7.94 -13.64
N ASP A 93 -11.81 9.07 -14.00
CA ASP A 93 -13.24 9.15 -14.31
C ASP A 93 -13.61 8.23 -15.49
N LYS A 94 -12.83 8.24 -16.58
CA LYS A 94 -13.02 7.33 -17.73
C LYS A 94 -12.87 5.86 -17.34
N LEU A 95 -11.85 5.54 -16.54
CA LEU A 95 -11.62 4.20 -16.01
C LEU A 95 -12.87 3.70 -15.26
N LEU A 96 -13.38 4.49 -14.32
CA LEU A 96 -14.52 4.09 -13.49
C LEU A 96 -15.84 4.04 -14.27
N ARG A 97 -16.03 4.91 -15.28
CA ARG A 97 -17.14 4.81 -16.25
C ARG A 97 -17.11 3.55 -17.09
N HIS A 98 -15.93 2.99 -17.33
CA HIS A 98 -15.81 1.70 -17.99
C HIS A 98 -16.11 0.57 -17.00
N LYS A 99 -15.51 0.60 -15.79
CA LYS A 99 -15.67 -0.45 -14.77
C LYS A 99 -17.14 -0.63 -14.32
N ILE A 100 -17.93 0.45 -14.22
CA ILE A 100 -19.37 0.36 -13.87
C ILE A 100 -20.20 -0.44 -14.90
N GLN A 101 -19.69 -0.67 -16.10
CA GLN A 101 -20.38 -1.50 -17.12
C GLN A 101 -20.27 -3.01 -16.82
N THR A 102 -19.50 -3.39 -15.78
CA THR A 102 -19.39 -4.78 -15.32
C THR A 102 -20.77 -5.33 -14.96
N PRO A 103 -21.16 -6.52 -15.48
CA PRO A 103 -22.41 -7.15 -15.11
C PRO A 103 -22.57 -7.32 -13.59
N GLY A 104 -23.71 -6.89 -13.05
CA GLY A 104 -23.99 -6.96 -11.61
C GLY A 104 -23.33 -5.86 -10.77
N LEU A 105 -22.87 -4.76 -11.39
CA LEU A 105 -22.35 -3.57 -10.73
C LEU A 105 -23.18 -2.31 -11.10
N PRO A 106 -24.37 -2.11 -10.50
CA PRO A 106 -25.29 -1.04 -10.88
C PRO A 106 -24.95 0.34 -10.32
N THR A 107 -24.17 0.43 -9.24
CA THR A 107 -23.88 1.70 -8.55
C THR A 107 -22.45 1.73 -8.03
N MET A 108 -21.79 2.87 -8.20
CA MET A 108 -20.47 3.15 -7.66
C MET A 108 -20.37 4.62 -7.26
N SER A 109 -19.77 4.88 -6.10
CA SER A 109 -19.37 6.21 -5.63
C SER A 109 -17.90 6.17 -5.24
N ALA A 110 -17.11 7.11 -5.74
CA ALA A 110 -15.69 7.17 -5.52
C ALA A 110 -15.23 8.60 -5.21
N ILE A 111 -14.18 8.71 -4.40
CA ILE A 111 -13.61 9.99 -3.99
C ILE A 111 -12.09 9.90 -3.91
N VAL A 112 -11.42 10.96 -4.35
CA VAL A 112 -9.97 11.14 -4.22
C VAL A 112 -9.73 12.38 -3.37
N THR A 113 -8.92 12.25 -2.32
CA THR A 113 -8.50 13.38 -1.48
C THR A 113 -7.00 13.56 -1.54
N TYR A 114 -6.56 14.80 -1.43
CA TYR A 114 -5.17 15.18 -1.20
C TYR A 114 -5.11 16.15 -0.04
N ASN A 115 -4.24 15.88 0.92
CA ASN A 115 -4.15 16.62 2.17
C ASN A 115 -5.51 16.67 2.89
N ASP A 116 -6.10 17.85 3.04
CA ASP A 116 -7.39 18.14 3.66
C ASP A 116 -8.49 18.48 2.63
N THR A 117 -8.21 18.26 1.34
CA THR A 117 -9.06 18.69 0.23
C THR A 117 -9.54 17.50 -0.60
N VAL A 118 -10.81 17.55 -1.02
CA VAL A 118 -11.36 16.63 -2.03
C VAL A 118 -10.93 17.09 -3.41
N LEU A 119 -10.12 16.28 -4.10
CA LEU A 119 -9.67 16.57 -5.45
C LEU A 119 -10.73 16.22 -6.50
N TRP A 120 -11.48 15.15 -6.25
CA TRP A 120 -12.42 14.61 -7.22
C TRP A 120 -13.45 13.69 -6.56
N THR A 121 -14.66 13.74 -7.08
CA THR A 121 -15.77 12.83 -6.77
C THR A 121 -16.32 12.26 -8.07
N GLY A 122 -16.52 10.95 -8.13
CA GLY A 122 -17.19 10.29 -9.25
C GLY A 122 -18.31 9.40 -8.77
N ASN A 123 -19.47 9.55 -9.38
CA ASN A 123 -20.67 8.83 -9.01
C ASN A 123 -21.33 8.27 -10.28
N PHE A 124 -21.50 6.95 -10.34
CA PHE A 124 -21.82 6.24 -11.57
C PHE A 124 -22.97 5.25 -11.37
N GLY A 125 -23.80 5.11 -12.40
CA GLY A 125 -24.93 4.18 -12.40
C GLY A 125 -26.19 4.76 -11.73
N LYS A 126 -26.95 3.90 -11.06
CA LYS A 126 -28.24 4.25 -10.42
C LYS A 126 -28.35 3.60 -9.06
N LYS A 127 -28.90 4.29 -8.04
CA LYS A 127 -29.05 3.75 -6.68
C LYS A 127 -29.83 2.42 -6.63
N ASN A 128 -30.85 2.27 -7.46
CA ASN A 128 -31.56 1.01 -7.70
C ASN A 128 -31.37 0.61 -9.17
N GLY A 129 -30.49 -0.37 -9.40
CA GLY A 129 -30.15 -0.83 -10.75
C GLY A 129 -31.31 -1.45 -11.53
N SER A 130 -32.36 -1.91 -10.84
CA SER A 130 -33.56 -2.48 -11.46
C SER A 130 -34.59 -1.42 -11.85
N ASP A 131 -34.50 -0.21 -11.31
CA ASP A 131 -35.42 0.88 -11.61
C ASP A 131 -34.77 1.89 -12.59
N PRO A 132 -35.26 1.99 -13.83
CA PRO A 132 -34.71 2.92 -14.80
C PRO A 132 -34.94 4.39 -14.43
N PHE A 133 -35.84 4.70 -13.50
CA PHE A 133 -36.09 6.06 -13.01
C PHE A 133 -35.39 6.37 -11.68
N SER A 134 -34.64 5.40 -11.13
CA SER A 134 -33.85 5.61 -9.93
C SER A 134 -32.85 6.75 -10.11
N ALA A 135 -32.70 7.55 -9.05
CA ALA A 135 -31.70 8.61 -8.97
C ALA A 135 -30.29 8.07 -9.18
N THR A 136 -29.43 8.91 -9.77
CA THR A 136 -27.98 8.73 -9.81
C THR A 136 -27.43 8.80 -8.37
N PRO A 137 -26.41 7.98 -8.03
CA PRO A 137 -25.73 8.15 -6.75
C PRO A 137 -24.99 9.49 -6.67
N ASN A 138 -24.60 9.85 -5.47
CA ASN A 138 -23.71 10.95 -5.12
C ASN A 138 -22.75 10.50 -4.01
N GLU A 139 -21.83 11.36 -3.59
CA GLU A 139 -20.82 11.09 -2.57
C GLU A 139 -21.40 10.80 -1.17
N TYR A 140 -22.67 11.17 -0.95
CA TYR A 140 -23.46 10.89 0.26
C TYR A 140 -24.35 9.65 0.13
N THR A 141 -24.26 8.90 -0.97
CA THR A 141 -25.01 7.66 -1.13
C THR A 141 -24.44 6.60 -0.18
N ILE A 142 -25.32 5.94 0.58
CA ILE A 142 -24.91 4.98 1.60
C ILE A 142 -24.67 3.61 0.99
N TYR A 143 -23.59 2.95 1.42
CA TYR A 143 -23.24 1.58 1.04
C TYR A 143 -22.87 0.79 2.29
N ARG A 144 -23.03 -0.53 2.28
CA ARG A 144 -22.35 -1.39 3.26
C ARG A 144 -20.86 -1.39 2.93
N ILE A 145 -20.03 -1.09 3.93
CA ILE A 145 -18.56 -1.03 3.76
C ILE A 145 -17.86 -2.33 4.15
N ALA A 146 -18.63 -3.32 4.61
CA ALA A 146 -18.13 -4.67 4.87
C ALA A 146 -16.87 -4.64 5.75
N SER A 147 -15.80 -5.34 5.36
CA SER A 147 -14.59 -5.49 6.18
C SER A 147 -13.76 -4.21 6.36
N ILE A 148 -14.11 -3.09 5.74
CA ILE A 148 -13.59 -1.76 6.12
C ILE A 148 -13.95 -1.45 7.59
N SER A 149 -15.05 -2.03 8.11
CA SER A 149 -15.43 -1.97 9.53
C SER A 149 -14.27 -2.31 10.49
N LYS A 150 -13.30 -3.13 10.06
CA LYS A 150 -12.12 -3.51 10.87
C LYS A 150 -11.17 -2.36 11.21
N ILE A 151 -11.29 -1.23 10.52
CA ILE A 151 -10.54 -0.01 10.88
C ILE A 151 -10.96 0.47 12.29
N PHE A 152 -12.23 0.32 12.65
CA PHE A 152 -12.77 0.86 13.90
C PHE A 152 -12.34 0.09 15.17
N PRO A 153 -12.29 -1.26 15.21
CA PRO A 153 -11.67 -1.98 16.33
C PRO A 153 -10.17 -1.68 16.47
N ALA A 154 -9.47 -1.45 15.35
CA ALA A 154 -8.07 -1.04 15.40
C ALA A 154 -7.96 0.38 15.99
N LEU A 155 -8.78 1.34 15.54
CA LEU A 155 -8.83 2.68 16.14
C LEU A 155 -9.10 2.63 17.65
N MET A 156 -10.06 1.81 18.08
CA MET A 156 -10.34 1.61 19.50
C MET A 156 -9.13 1.10 20.26
N LEU A 157 -8.44 0.09 19.72
CA LEU A 157 -7.22 -0.45 20.32
C LEU A 157 -6.16 0.63 20.54
N TYR A 158 -5.85 1.42 19.51
CA TYR A 158 -4.84 2.46 19.60
C TYR A 158 -5.28 3.63 20.48
N LYS A 159 -6.59 3.94 20.51
CA LYS A 159 -7.11 5.01 21.36
C LYS A 159 -7.00 4.67 22.84
N LEU A 160 -7.44 3.47 23.22
CA LEU A 160 -7.33 3.00 24.60
C LEU A 160 -5.87 2.85 25.05
N TRP A 161 -4.95 2.56 24.13
CA TRP A 161 -3.52 2.51 24.43
C TRP A 161 -2.95 3.90 24.71
N GLU A 162 -3.29 4.88 23.87
CA GLU A 162 -2.91 6.28 24.05
C GLU A 162 -3.46 6.87 25.36
N GLU A 163 -4.70 6.50 25.73
CA GLU A 163 -5.36 6.94 26.97
C GLU A 163 -4.87 6.19 28.22
N GLY A 164 -4.08 5.12 28.04
CA GLY A 164 -3.54 4.31 29.14
C GLY A 164 -4.51 3.30 29.75
N GLU A 165 -5.71 3.15 29.17
CA GLU A 165 -6.71 2.14 29.56
C GLU A 165 -6.23 0.71 29.23
N ILE A 166 -5.38 0.57 28.20
CA ILE A 166 -4.59 -0.65 27.98
C ILE A 166 -3.11 -0.36 28.12
N ALA A 167 -2.38 -1.25 28.81
CA ALA A 167 -0.98 -1.01 29.14
C ALA A 167 -0.05 -1.19 27.93
N SER A 168 -0.38 -2.13 27.03
CA SER A 168 0.39 -2.40 25.84
C SER A 168 -0.48 -2.97 24.73
N LEU A 169 -0.21 -2.54 23.50
CA LEU A 169 -0.77 -3.18 22.30
C LEU A 169 -0.39 -4.67 22.21
N ASP A 170 0.73 -5.08 22.80
CA ASP A 170 1.20 -6.48 22.83
C ASP A 170 0.78 -7.22 24.10
N ASP A 171 -0.14 -6.67 24.90
CA ASP A 171 -0.73 -7.40 26.00
C ASP A 171 -1.38 -8.71 25.50
N PRO A 172 -1.22 -9.82 26.24
CA PRO A 172 -1.88 -11.08 25.93
C PRO A 172 -3.40 -10.92 26.14
N LEU A 173 -4.20 -11.57 25.29
CA LEU A 173 -5.66 -11.53 25.39
C LEU A 173 -6.16 -12.02 26.76
N GLU A 174 -5.47 -13.00 27.34
CA GLU A 174 -5.74 -13.57 28.66
C GLU A 174 -5.73 -12.52 29.79
N ARG A 175 -5.06 -11.38 29.59
CA ARG A 175 -5.05 -10.26 30.55
C ARG A 175 -6.44 -9.63 30.69
N TYR A 176 -7.19 -9.53 29.60
CA TYR A 176 -8.50 -8.90 29.54
C TYR A 176 -9.63 -9.93 29.59
N LEU A 177 -9.33 -11.19 29.29
CA LEU A 177 -10.29 -12.27 29.22
C LEU A 177 -9.73 -13.52 29.92
N SER A 178 -9.84 -13.55 31.25
CA SER A 178 -9.19 -14.56 32.09
C SER A 178 -9.62 -16.01 31.82
N ASN A 179 -10.82 -16.21 31.26
CA ASN A 179 -11.35 -17.53 30.87
C ASN A 179 -11.04 -17.92 29.42
N PHE A 180 -10.26 -17.11 28.69
CA PHE A 180 -9.80 -17.42 27.34
C PHE A 180 -8.83 -18.60 27.36
N SER A 181 -9.10 -19.58 26.49
CA SER A 181 -8.19 -20.69 26.21
C SER A 181 -8.43 -21.17 24.79
N ILE A 182 -7.37 -21.53 24.09
CA ILE A 182 -7.41 -22.18 22.79
C ILE A 182 -6.16 -23.04 22.61
N LYS A 183 -6.30 -24.19 21.96
CA LYS A 183 -5.19 -25.15 21.80
C LYS A 183 -4.23 -24.65 20.71
N ASN A 184 -2.92 -24.68 20.96
CA ASN A 184 -1.90 -24.38 19.95
C ASN A 184 -1.12 -25.65 19.60
N PRO A 185 -1.61 -26.51 18.67
CA PRO A 185 -0.88 -27.71 18.25
C PRO A 185 0.35 -27.39 17.38
N LEU A 186 0.47 -26.14 16.91
CA LEU A 186 1.53 -25.67 16.00
C LEU A 186 2.70 -25.02 16.73
N GLY A 187 2.52 -24.67 18.01
CA GLY A 187 3.57 -24.12 18.85
C GLY A 187 4.71 -25.13 18.94
N ARG A 188 5.88 -24.78 18.42
CA ARG A 188 7.06 -25.67 18.46
C ARG A 188 7.34 -26.06 19.90
N GLY A 189 7.11 -27.33 20.24
CA GLY A 189 7.77 -27.95 21.39
C GLY A 189 9.28 -27.85 21.15
N ARG A 190 9.96 -26.90 21.80
CA ARG A 190 11.41 -26.75 21.71
C ARG A 190 12.06 -28.04 22.22
N SER A 191 12.60 -28.86 21.31
CA SER A 191 13.38 -30.04 21.65
C SER A 191 14.64 -29.62 22.41
N SER A 192 15.05 -30.44 23.39
CA SER A 192 16.19 -30.18 24.28
C SER A 192 17.53 -29.98 23.56
N GLU A 193 17.65 -30.39 22.30
CA GLU A 193 18.86 -30.23 21.48
C GLU A 193 19.07 -28.78 20.99
N GLN A 194 17.98 -28.02 20.77
CA GLN A 194 18.08 -26.63 20.33
C GLN A 194 18.43 -25.66 21.47
N LYS A 195 18.17 -26.06 22.73
CA LYS A 195 18.58 -25.30 23.94
C LYS A 195 20.11 -25.18 24.05
N PHE A 196 20.86 -26.15 23.54
CA PHE A 196 22.33 -26.14 23.64
C PHE A 196 22.97 -25.19 22.62
N MET A 197 22.41 -25.13 21.41
CA MET A 197 22.91 -24.24 20.35
C MET A 197 22.55 -22.77 20.60
N ASP A 198 21.36 -22.50 21.12
CA ASP A 198 21.00 -21.15 21.57
C ASP A 198 21.88 -20.72 22.77
N GLY A 199 22.26 -21.64 23.67
CA GLY A 199 23.12 -21.35 24.82
C GLY A 199 24.50 -20.78 24.46
N LEU A 200 25.06 -21.18 23.31
CA LEU A 200 26.34 -20.65 22.81
C LEU A 200 26.18 -19.29 22.11
N ALA A 201 25.02 -19.00 21.50
CA ALA A 201 24.70 -17.67 20.95
C ALA A 201 24.20 -16.69 22.05
N PHE A 202 23.71 -17.20 23.17
CA PHE A 202 23.09 -16.44 24.27
C PHE A 202 24.10 -15.78 25.23
N LEU A 203 25.37 -16.23 25.25
CA LEU A 203 26.41 -15.61 26.07
C LEU A 203 26.84 -14.21 25.60
N GLN A 204 26.33 -13.70 24.47
CA GLN A 204 26.71 -12.40 23.92
C GLN A 204 25.70 -11.25 24.14
N LYS A 205 24.42 -11.50 24.45
CA LYS A 205 23.46 -10.40 24.69
C LYS A 205 22.40 -10.81 25.72
N GLY A 206 22.45 -10.18 26.88
CA GLY A 206 21.52 -10.38 28.00
C GLY A 206 20.10 -9.89 27.72
N ALA A 207 19.33 -10.66 26.95
CA ALA A 207 17.89 -10.47 26.79
C ALA A 207 17.14 -11.71 27.31
N GLN A 208 16.12 -11.48 28.14
CA GLN A 208 15.22 -12.52 28.65
C GLN A 208 14.69 -13.41 27.50
N LEU A 209 14.64 -14.73 27.72
CA LEU A 209 13.99 -15.68 26.82
C LEU A 209 12.57 -15.19 26.49
N ALA A 210 12.33 -14.79 25.24
CA ALA A 210 10.98 -14.62 24.73
C ALA A 210 10.24 -15.96 24.87
N LYS A 211 9.28 -16.03 25.80
CA LYS A 211 8.23 -17.05 25.80
C LYS A 211 7.54 -17.02 24.41
N PRO A 212 7.07 -18.16 23.87
CA PRO A 212 6.18 -18.13 22.72
C PRO A 212 5.04 -17.16 23.05
N SER A 213 4.95 -16.06 22.32
CA SER A 213 3.98 -15.01 22.59
C SER A 213 2.61 -15.50 22.13
N GLY A 214 1.64 -15.48 23.03
CA GLY A 214 0.29 -15.95 22.76
C GLY A 214 -0.48 -15.05 21.78
N VAL A 215 -1.80 -15.16 21.83
CA VAL A 215 -2.68 -14.22 21.13
C VAL A 215 -2.59 -12.87 21.84
N THR A 216 -2.10 -11.84 21.16
CA THR A 216 -2.04 -10.45 21.69
C THR A 216 -3.00 -9.54 20.95
N LEU A 217 -3.35 -8.40 21.54
CA LEU A 217 -4.30 -7.44 20.95
C LEU A 217 -3.82 -6.95 19.57
N ARG A 218 -2.55 -6.54 19.46
CA ARG A 218 -1.95 -6.10 18.18
C ARG A 218 -2.00 -7.18 17.11
N ARG A 219 -1.76 -8.44 17.49
CA ARG A 219 -1.81 -9.58 16.56
C ARG A 219 -3.23 -9.90 16.11
N MET A 220 -4.23 -9.72 16.97
CA MET A 220 -5.63 -9.83 16.58
C MET A 220 -5.99 -8.73 15.57
N ALA A 221 -5.57 -7.49 15.85
CA ALA A 221 -5.75 -6.34 14.98
C ALA A 221 -4.96 -6.41 13.67
N SER A 222 -4.01 -7.34 13.52
CA SER A 222 -3.13 -7.43 12.35
C SER A 222 -3.20 -8.76 11.59
N HIS A 223 -4.22 -9.59 11.84
CA HIS A 223 -4.32 -10.93 11.24
C HIS A 223 -3.12 -11.85 11.51
N LEU A 224 -2.42 -11.64 12.63
CA LEU A 224 -1.26 -12.43 13.07
C LEU A 224 -1.54 -13.24 14.35
N SER A 225 -2.78 -13.27 14.84
CA SER A 225 -3.13 -13.99 16.07
C SER A 225 -3.15 -15.51 15.91
N GLY A 226 -3.28 -16.01 14.68
CA GLY A 226 -3.51 -17.44 14.44
C GLY A 226 -4.91 -17.94 14.83
N LEU A 227 -5.81 -17.04 15.26
CA LEU A 227 -7.20 -17.39 15.51
C LEU A 227 -7.89 -17.84 14.21
N PRO A 228 -8.80 -18.82 14.27
CA PRO A 228 -9.58 -19.25 13.10
C PRO A 228 -10.30 -18.08 12.42
N ARG A 229 -10.62 -18.21 11.13
CA ARG A 229 -11.34 -17.17 10.37
C ARG A 229 -12.66 -16.74 11.04
N ARG A 230 -13.36 -17.72 11.63
CA ARG A 230 -14.67 -17.62 12.27
C ARG A 230 -14.78 -18.71 13.35
N LEU A 231 -15.73 -18.58 14.26
CA LEU A 231 -16.03 -19.59 15.27
C LEU A 231 -16.46 -20.90 14.59
N ARG A 232 -16.02 -22.01 15.17
CA ARG A 232 -16.39 -23.36 14.72
C ARG A 232 -17.91 -23.56 14.84
N SER A 233 -18.49 -24.24 13.85
CA SER A 233 -19.92 -24.59 13.81
C SER A 233 -20.90 -23.40 13.82
N THR A 234 -20.44 -22.17 13.60
CA THR A 234 -21.29 -20.99 13.43
C THR A 234 -21.24 -20.46 11.99
N ASN A 235 -21.86 -19.31 11.73
CA ASN A 235 -21.70 -18.53 10.51
C ASN A 235 -21.56 -17.03 10.87
N LEU A 236 -21.40 -16.17 9.87
CA LEU A 236 -21.24 -14.73 10.09
C LEU A 236 -22.51 -14.04 10.61
N LEU A 237 -23.66 -14.73 10.67
CA LEU A 237 -24.94 -14.23 11.20
C LEU A 237 -25.22 -14.76 12.62
N TRP A 238 -24.21 -15.33 13.28
CA TRP A 238 -24.37 -15.93 14.61
C TRP A 238 -24.72 -14.86 15.65
N LYS A 239 -25.80 -15.11 16.41
CA LYS A 239 -26.40 -14.17 17.37
C LYS A 239 -26.07 -14.49 18.83
N GLY A 240 -24.95 -15.17 19.08
CA GLY A 240 -24.48 -15.41 20.43
C GLY A 240 -23.81 -14.20 21.06
N ASN A 241 -23.18 -14.41 22.21
CA ASN A 241 -22.45 -13.38 22.95
C ASN A 241 -20.96 -13.75 23.14
N THR A 242 -20.18 -12.84 23.72
CA THR A 242 -18.74 -13.01 23.92
C THR A 242 -18.40 -14.20 24.82
N GLU A 243 -19.17 -14.45 25.88
CA GLU A 243 -18.98 -15.61 26.77
C GLU A 243 -19.12 -16.93 25.99
N GLN A 244 -20.19 -17.08 25.21
CA GLN A 244 -20.42 -18.24 24.35
C GLN A 244 -19.32 -18.38 23.28
N ALA A 245 -18.83 -17.26 22.74
CA ALA A 245 -17.74 -17.29 21.76
C ALA A 245 -16.45 -17.83 22.39
N VAL A 246 -16.13 -17.40 23.61
CA VAL A 246 -14.97 -17.87 24.36
C VAL A 246 -15.10 -19.34 24.72
N ASP A 247 -16.28 -19.79 25.13
CA ASP A 247 -16.53 -21.21 25.42
C ASP A 247 -16.29 -22.09 24.18
N LEU A 248 -16.74 -21.65 23.00
CA LEU A 248 -16.48 -22.35 21.74
C LEU A 248 -14.98 -22.44 21.38
N LEU A 249 -14.17 -21.48 21.83
CA LEU A 249 -12.73 -21.44 21.54
C LEU A 249 -11.91 -22.40 22.40
N ARG A 250 -12.40 -22.79 23.60
CA ARG A 250 -11.69 -23.71 24.51
C ARG A 250 -11.33 -25.05 23.86
N ASP A 251 -12.21 -25.52 22.98
CA ASP A 251 -12.03 -26.78 22.25
C ASP A 251 -11.57 -26.62 20.80
N ASP A 252 -11.26 -25.40 20.39
CA ASP A 252 -10.73 -25.11 19.06
C ASP A 252 -9.20 -25.07 19.05
N VAL A 253 -8.62 -24.91 17.87
CA VAL A 253 -7.17 -24.85 17.65
C VAL A 253 -6.77 -23.58 16.90
N LEU A 254 -5.60 -23.04 17.23
CA LEU A 254 -4.96 -22.03 16.40
C LEU A 254 -4.60 -22.64 15.05
N VAL A 255 -4.86 -21.88 13.98
CA VAL A 255 -4.57 -22.28 12.59
C VAL A 255 -3.17 -21.87 12.13
N ALA A 256 -2.51 -21.02 12.92
CA ALA A 256 -1.11 -20.66 12.79
C ALA A 256 -0.53 -20.36 14.17
N ASP A 257 0.77 -20.58 14.37
CA ASP A 257 1.44 -20.11 15.58
C ASP A 257 1.46 -18.56 15.57
N PRO A 258 1.05 -17.86 16.65
CA PRO A 258 0.89 -16.40 16.62
C PRO A 258 2.16 -15.67 16.16
N GLY A 259 2.00 -14.74 15.22
CA GLY A 259 3.09 -13.96 14.64
C GLY A 259 3.91 -14.65 13.56
N THR A 260 3.60 -15.90 13.18
CA THR A 260 4.39 -16.66 12.20
C THR A 260 3.84 -16.62 10.78
N ARG A 261 2.54 -16.33 10.61
CA ARG A 261 1.87 -16.34 9.31
C ARG A 261 0.67 -15.39 9.31
N CYS A 262 0.45 -14.70 8.19
CA CYS A 262 -0.78 -13.95 7.95
C CYS A 262 -1.98 -14.90 7.81
N HIS A 263 -2.98 -14.75 8.67
CA HIS A 263 -4.24 -15.48 8.58
C HIS A 263 -5.42 -14.55 8.87
N TYR A 264 -6.22 -14.30 7.84
CA TYR A 264 -7.38 -13.42 7.96
C TYR A 264 -8.45 -13.98 8.89
N SER A 265 -8.87 -13.18 9.88
CA SER A 265 -9.85 -13.60 10.88
C SER A 265 -10.87 -12.52 11.19
N ASN A 266 -12.15 -12.81 10.91
CA ASN A 266 -13.28 -12.00 11.36
C ASN A 266 -13.53 -12.19 12.87
N LEU A 267 -13.25 -13.39 13.37
CA LEU A 267 -13.30 -13.73 14.78
C LEU A 267 -12.35 -12.85 15.59
N ALA A 268 -11.09 -12.72 15.17
CA ALA A 268 -10.10 -11.92 15.88
C ALA A 268 -10.57 -10.47 16.08
N PHE A 269 -11.12 -9.85 15.03
CA PHE A 269 -11.60 -8.47 15.11
C PHE A 269 -12.87 -8.30 15.95
N SER A 270 -13.82 -9.23 15.84
CA SER A 270 -15.05 -9.15 16.65
C SER A 270 -14.74 -9.39 18.12
N LEU A 271 -13.91 -10.39 18.43
CA LEU A 271 -13.46 -10.65 19.80
C LEU A 271 -12.67 -9.46 20.37
N LEU A 272 -11.74 -8.90 19.59
CA LEU A 272 -10.98 -7.71 19.99
C LEU A 272 -11.90 -6.56 20.38
N ALA A 273 -12.85 -6.22 19.50
CA ALA A 273 -13.79 -5.12 19.71
C ALA A 273 -14.61 -5.29 20.99
N HIS A 274 -15.20 -6.47 21.21
CA HIS A 274 -16.03 -6.73 22.39
C HIS A 274 -15.20 -6.71 23.67
N VAL A 275 -14.01 -7.33 23.67
CA VAL A 275 -13.13 -7.35 24.85
C VAL A 275 -12.64 -5.95 25.21
N LEU A 276 -12.30 -5.12 24.22
CA LEU A 276 -11.91 -3.74 24.46
C LEU A 276 -13.07 -2.91 25.00
N ALA A 277 -14.29 -3.10 24.48
CA ALA A 277 -15.48 -2.38 24.94
C ALA A 277 -15.81 -2.68 26.41
N GLU A 278 -15.55 -3.88 26.90
CA GLU A 278 -15.71 -4.22 28.32
C GLU A 278 -14.73 -3.45 29.23
N GLN A 279 -13.65 -2.88 28.69
CA GLN A 279 -12.70 -2.04 29.44
C GLN A 279 -13.10 -0.57 29.49
N THR A 280 -14.16 -0.17 28.78
CA THR A 280 -14.60 1.24 28.73
C THR A 280 -15.87 1.44 29.53
N SER A 281 -16.17 2.70 29.86
CA SER A 281 -17.38 3.05 30.62
C SER A 281 -18.69 2.73 29.88
N GLU A 282 -18.63 2.71 28.54
CA GLU A 282 -19.76 2.42 27.66
C GLU A 282 -20.17 0.95 27.70
N GLY A 283 -19.21 0.03 27.87
CA GLY A 283 -19.45 -1.41 27.87
C GLY A 283 -20.00 -1.99 26.56
N ASP A 284 -20.13 -1.16 25.52
CA ASP A 284 -20.69 -1.51 24.21
C ASP A 284 -19.85 -0.90 23.08
N TYR A 285 -19.39 -1.77 22.18
CA TYR A 285 -18.50 -1.39 21.10
C TYR A 285 -19.14 -0.40 20.11
N GLN A 286 -20.40 -0.60 19.76
CA GLN A 286 -21.05 0.22 18.73
C GLN A 286 -21.28 1.64 19.25
N ARG A 287 -21.66 1.76 20.52
CA ARG A 287 -21.77 3.03 21.23
C ARG A 287 -20.43 3.72 21.35
N TRP A 288 -19.37 2.99 21.75
CA TRP A 288 -18.03 3.57 21.83
C TRP A 288 -17.59 4.15 20.48
N VAL A 289 -17.81 3.43 19.37
CA VAL A 289 -17.47 3.92 18.02
C VAL A 289 -18.28 5.16 17.65
N ALA A 290 -19.59 5.18 17.93
CA ALA A 290 -20.43 6.35 17.67
C ALA A 290 -19.91 7.58 18.43
N ASP A 291 -19.77 7.47 19.75
CA ASP A 291 -19.47 8.59 20.65
C ASP A 291 -18.02 9.10 20.47
N ASN A 292 -17.05 8.18 20.26
CA ASN A 292 -15.63 8.52 20.26
C ASN A 292 -15.03 8.74 18.86
N ILE A 293 -15.65 8.21 17.81
CA ILE A 293 -15.15 8.33 16.44
C ILE A 293 -16.14 9.07 15.55
N LEU A 294 -17.34 8.54 15.36
CA LEU A 294 -18.25 9.02 14.32
C LEU A 294 -18.76 10.43 14.60
N ASP A 295 -19.28 10.68 15.80
CA ASP A 295 -19.79 12.00 16.21
C ASP A 295 -18.66 13.04 16.25
N ARG A 296 -17.49 12.63 16.75
CA ARG A 296 -16.31 13.49 16.78
C ARG A 296 -15.82 13.88 15.39
N LEU A 297 -16.01 13.04 14.39
CA LEU A 297 -15.64 13.34 13.00
C LEU A 297 -16.80 13.91 12.17
N GLY A 298 -18.01 13.96 12.73
CA GLY A 298 -19.22 14.33 11.99
C GLY A 298 -19.52 13.36 10.85
N MET A 299 -19.32 12.06 11.08
CA MET A 299 -19.62 10.98 10.13
C MET A 299 -21.08 10.50 10.30
N GLU A 300 -22.02 11.42 10.08
CA GLU A 300 -23.45 11.23 10.39
C GLU A 300 -24.14 10.14 9.56
N ASP A 301 -23.60 9.83 8.36
CA ASP A 301 -24.12 8.81 7.46
C ASP A 301 -23.31 7.49 7.54
N THR A 302 -22.66 7.27 8.69
CA THR A 302 -21.87 6.07 9.00
C THR A 302 -22.41 5.41 10.26
N GLY A 303 -22.49 4.08 10.29
CA GLY A 303 -23.02 3.38 11.46
C GLY A 303 -23.21 1.89 11.25
N PHE A 304 -23.97 1.25 12.16
CA PHE A 304 -24.23 -0.19 12.15
C PHE A 304 -25.69 -0.54 11.83
N ASP A 305 -26.64 0.28 12.28
CA ASP A 305 -28.07 -0.01 12.21
C ASP A 305 -28.70 0.59 10.95
N ILE A 306 -29.24 -0.27 10.10
CA ILE A 306 -29.92 0.15 8.87
C ILE A 306 -31.38 0.51 9.23
N THR A 307 -31.58 1.76 9.62
CA THR A 307 -32.90 2.34 9.92
C THR A 307 -33.64 2.72 8.63
N PRO A 308 -34.97 2.98 8.65
CA PRO A 308 -35.70 3.40 7.44
C PRO A 308 -35.13 4.65 6.75
N PRO A 309 -34.68 5.70 7.47
CA PRO A 309 -34.00 6.84 6.84
C PRO A 309 -32.68 6.47 6.14
N ILE A 310 -31.88 5.59 6.75
CA ILE A 310 -30.63 5.09 6.15
C ILE A 310 -30.93 4.27 4.91
N LEU A 311 -31.91 3.37 5.00
CA LEU A 311 -32.34 2.52 3.89
C LEU A 311 -32.80 3.34 2.67
N ALA A 312 -33.48 4.47 2.89
CA ALA A 312 -33.93 5.36 1.82
C ALA A 312 -32.77 6.05 1.06
N GLN A 313 -31.61 6.19 1.70
CA GLN A 313 -30.42 6.81 1.10
C GLN A 313 -29.42 5.80 0.54
N MET A 314 -29.57 4.53 0.91
CA MET A 314 -28.68 3.43 0.57
C MET A 314 -28.84 2.97 -0.89
N ALA A 315 -27.72 2.67 -1.55
CA ALA A 315 -27.74 1.98 -2.83
C ALA A 315 -28.21 0.53 -2.65
N VAL A 316 -29.06 0.03 -3.55
CA VAL A 316 -29.58 -1.34 -3.50
C VAL A 316 -28.48 -2.31 -3.92
N GLY A 317 -28.21 -3.31 -3.09
CA GLY A 317 -27.17 -4.31 -3.34
C GLY A 317 -27.61 -5.42 -4.30
N TYR A 318 -26.69 -5.86 -5.15
CA TYR A 318 -26.94 -6.92 -6.14
C TYR A 318 -25.83 -7.96 -6.17
N TYR A 319 -26.20 -9.22 -6.34
CA TYR A 319 -25.25 -10.27 -6.70
C TYR A 319 -24.76 -10.09 -8.14
N GLY A 320 -23.63 -10.71 -8.49
CA GLY A 320 -23.11 -10.71 -9.88
C GLY A 320 -24.08 -11.33 -10.90
N SER A 321 -25.06 -12.11 -10.46
CA SER A 321 -26.16 -12.63 -11.29
C SER A 321 -27.22 -11.58 -11.65
N GLY A 322 -27.16 -10.37 -11.06
CA GLY A 322 -28.19 -9.34 -11.18
C GLY A 322 -29.38 -9.52 -10.21
N GLN A 323 -29.36 -10.54 -9.36
CA GLN A 323 -30.39 -10.72 -8.32
C GLN A 323 -30.14 -9.76 -7.15
N LEU A 324 -31.23 -9.32 -6.51
CA LEU A 324 -31.17 -8.51 -5.29
C LEU A 324 -30.49 -9.28 -4.17
N ALA A 325 -29.53 -8.63 -3.51
CA ALA A 325 -28.90 -9.16 -2.31
C ALA A 325 -29.72 -8.77 -1.06
N PRO A 326 -29.94 -9.70 -0.12
CA PRO A 326 -30.65 -9.39 1.10
C PRO A 326 -29.79 -8.55 2.04
N LEU A 327 -30.44 -7.67 2.80
CA LEU A 327 -29.83 -7.07 3.97
C LEU A 327 -29.99 -8.01 5.17
N TYR A 328 -28.93 -8.14 5.96
CA TYR A 328 -28.89 -9.00 7.14
C TYR A 328 -27.97 -8.42 8.21
N ASP A 329 -28.24 -8.81 9.44
CA ASP A 329 -27.42 -8.48 10.61
C ASP A 329 -26.35 -9.57 10.82
N LEU A 330 -25.09 -9.15 10.94
CA LEU A 330 -23.95 -10.02 11.27
C LEU A 330 -23.93 -10.46 12.76
N GLY A 331 -24.86 -10.00 13.59
CA GLY A 331 -24.98 -10.41 14.99
C GLY A 331 -23.70 -10.14 15.77
N TRP A 332 -23.11 -11.17 16.38
CA TRP A 332 -21.87 -11.00 17.15
C TRP A 332 -20.68 -10.52 16.29
N TYR A 333 -20.71 -10.77 14.97
CA TYR A 333 -19.66 -10.38 14.03
C TYR A 333 -19.74 -8.94 13.54
N ARG A 334 -20.69 -8.13 14.04
CA ARG A 334 -20.88 -6.73 13.63
C ARG A 334 -19.57 -5.90 13.56
N PRO A 335 -18.66 -5.94 14.55
CA PRO A 335 -17.42 -5.17 14.51
C PRO A 335 -16.51 -5.51 13.31
N SER A 336 -16.60 -6.73 12.80
CA SER A 336 -15.75 -7.19 11.70
C SER A 336 -16.28 -6.82 10.32
N GLY A 337 -17.54 -6.41 10.18
CA GLY A 337 -18.10 -6.24 8.83
C GLY A 337 -19.45 -5.55 8.66
N GLN A 338 -20.18 -5.16 9.70
CA GLN A 338 -21.58 -4.75 9.54
C GLN A 338 -21.74 -3.33 8.97
N MET A 339 -20.74 -2.47 9.16
CA MET A 339 -20.94 -1.04 9.03
C MET A 339 -21.38 -0.63 7.63
N TYR A 340 -22.11 0.49 7.58
CA TYR A 340 -22.36 1.27 6.38
C TYR A 340 -21.66 2.64 6.48
N SER A 341 -21.43 3.27 5.33
CA SER A 341 -20.87 4.63 5.24
C SER A 341 -21.15 5.24 3.87
N THR A 342 -20.62 6.45 3.65
CA THR A 342 -20.62 7.19 2.38
C THR A 342 -19.19 7.47 1.94
N ALA A 343 -18.99 7.82 0.66
CA ALA A 343 -17.66 8.21 0.19
C ALA A 343 -17.18 9.49 0.89
N ALA A 344 -18.09 10.44 1.15
CA ALA A 344 -17.80 11.68 1.87
C ALA A 344 -17.33 11.44 3.32
N ASP A 345 -17.96 10.53 4.06
CA ASP A 345 -17.54 10.20 5.42
C ASP A 345 -16.22 9.44 5.45
N MET A 346 -16.03 8.47 4.54
CA MET A 346 -14.76 7.77 4.43
C MET A 346 -13.61 8.73 4.07
N ALA A 347 -13.86 9.78 3.27
CA ALA A 347 -12.86 10.82 3.03
C ALA A 347 -12.45 11.56 4.31
N LYS A 348 -13.38 11.88 5.22
CA LYS A 348 -13.05 12.45 6.53
C LYS A 348 -12.14 11.51 7.31
N LEU A 349 -12.47 10.22 7.34
CA LEU A 349 -11.64 9.21 8.00
C LEU A 349 -10.24 9.12 7.39
N ALA A 350 -10.11 9.16 6.06
CA ALA A 350 -8.81 9.16 5.38
C ALA A 350 -7.95 10.37 5.77
N MET A 351 -8.51 11.58 5.73
CA MET A 351 -7.80 12.81 6.11
C MET A 351 -7.37 12.78 7.58
N VAL A 352 -8.20 12.22 8.46
CA VAL A 352 -7.86 12.06 9.88
C VAL A 352 -6.71 11.07 10.07
N LEU A 353 -6.76 9.92 9.40
CA LEU A 353 -5.70 8.90 9.49
C LEU A 353 -4.37 9.38 8.91
N MET A 354 -4.39 10.31 7.94
CA MET A 354 -3.20 10.96 7.40
C MET A 354 -2.74 12.18 8.22
N GLY A 355 -3.47 12.56 9.28
CA GLY A 355 -3.12 13.69 10.15
C GLY A 355 -3.37 15.07 9.55
N THR A 356 -4.17 15.15 8.47
CA THR A 356 -4.42 16.39 7.70
C THR A 356 -5.76 17.03 8.03
N TYR A 357 -6.65 16.31 8.70
CA TYR A 357 -7.95 16.85 9.11
C TYR A 357 -7.85 17.77 10.33
N HIS A 358 -8.71 18.78 10.40
CA HIS A 358 -8.73 19.74 11.52
C HIS A 358 -9.10 19.10 12.85
N ARG A 359 -9.85 17.98 12.82
CA ARG A 359 -10.15 17.17 14.01
C ARG A 359 -9.18 15.99 14.08
N ARG A 360 -8.72 15.68 15.29
CA ARG A 360 -7.83 14.54 15.57
C ARG A 360 -8.55 13.51 16.42
N ILE A 361 -8.25 12.24 16.17
CA ILE A 361 -8.70 11.11 17.00
C ILE A 361 -7.54 10.45 17.76
N LEU A 362 -6.36 10.42 17.15
CA LEU A 362 -5.12 9.86 17.69
C LEU A 362 -3.99 10.88 17.51
N ASP A 363 -2.97 10.77 18.36
CA ASP A 363 -1.75 11.56 18.24
C ASP A 363 -0.92 11.14 17.02
N PRO A 364 -0.07 12.03 16.46
CA PRO A 364 0.72 11.74 15.26
C PRO A 364 1.61 10.49 15.38
N ASP A 365 2.24 10.27 16.54
CA ASP A 365 3.07 9.09 16.78
C ASP A 365 2.25 7.80 16.87
N THR A 366 1.04 7.89 17.44
CA THR A 366 0.08 6.79 17.50
C THR A 366 -0.41 6.43 16.09
N LEU A 367 -0.75 7.41 15.27
CA LEU A 367 -1.13 7.22 13.87
C LEU A 367 -0.01 6.56 13.07
N LYS A 368 1.23 7.06 13.21
CA LYS A 368 2.41 6.48 12.58
C LYS A 368 2.58 5.01 12.96
N THR A 369 2.39 4.68 14.24
CA THR A 369 2.45 3.31 14.74
C THR A 369 1.33 2.44 14.12
N MET A 370 0.09 2.94 14.09
CA MET A 370 -1.06 2.23 13.53
C MET A 370 -0.93 1.94 12.02
N LEU A 371 -0.37 2.89 11.26
CA LEU A 371 -0.17 2.77 9.81
C LEU A 371 1.07 1.94 9.43
N THR A 372 1.94 1.59 10.39
CA THR A 372 3.17 0.85 10.09
C THR A 372 2.86 -0.61 9.71
N PRO A 373 3.33 -1.10 8.54
CA PRO A 373 3.23 -2.51 8.19
C PRO A 373 4.00 -3.39 9.20
N MET A 374 3.41 -4.51 9.60
CA MET A 374 3.96 -5.35 10.67
C MET A 374 4.65 -6.62 10.18
N PHE A 375 4.15 -7.23 9.11
CA PHE A 375 4.62 -8.55 8.68
C PHE A 375 4.49 -8.75 7.17
N LYS A 376 5.50 -9.35 6.55
CA LYS A 376 5.47 -9.74 5.13
C LYS A 376 4.72 -11.06 4.98
N CYS A 377 3.70 -11.08 4.15
CA CYS A 377 2.86 -12.25 3.94
C CYS A 377 3.41 -13.17 2.83
N SER A 378 2.91 -14.40 2.78
CA SER A 378 3.17 -15.34 1.68
C SER A 378 2.54 -14.84 0.37
N ILE A 379 3.07 -15.28 -0.76
CA ILE A 379 2.55 -14.90 -2.09
C ILE A 379 1.09 -15.29 -2.33
N ASP A 380 0.60 -16.35 -1.66
CA ASP A 380 -0.80 -16.78 -1.74
C ASP A 380 -1.76 -15.94 -0.87
N TYR A 381 -1.22 -14.99 -0.10
CA TYR A 381 -2.04 -14.03 0.64
C TYR A 381 -2.42 -12.88 -0.28
N PHE A 382 -3.59 -12.28 -0.07
CA PHE A 382 -4.14 -11.23 -0.95
C PHE A 382 -3.40 -9.88 -0.84
N ALA A 383 -2.35 -9.78 -0.02
CA ALA A 383 -1.52 -8.59 0.14
C ALA A 383 -0.07 -8.97 0.44
N ASN A 384 0.88 -8.10 0.08
CA ASN A 384 2.31 -8.33 0.31
C ASN A 384 2.71 -8.22 1.77
N LYS A 385 2.12 -7.29 2.52
CA LYS A 385 2.34 -7.10 3.96
C LYS A 385 0.99 -6.89 4.67
N THR A 386 0.95 -7.14 5.97
CA THR A 386 -0.20 -6.82 6.82
C THR A 386 0.19 -5.88 7.97
N GLY A 387 -0.74 -5.05 8.41
CA GLY A 387 -0.62 -4.15 9.57
C GLY A 387 -1.94 -4.10 10.36
N THR A 388 -2.19 -3.05 11.14
CA THR A 388 -3.39 -2.95 12.01
C THR A 388 -4.43 -1.95 11.47
N PRO A 389 -5.41 -2.36 10.62
CA PRO A 389 -5.71 -3.69 10.07
C PRO A 389 -5.29 -3.86 8.61
N TRP A 390 -4.22 -3.16 8.23
CA TRP A 390 -3.94 -2.83 6.84
C TRP A 390 -3.51 -4.01 5.97
N GLU A 391 -3.93 -3.92 4.72
CA GLU A 391 -3.50 -4.72 3.58
C GLU A 391 -2.54 -3.81 2.81
N VAL A 392 -1.25 -4.17 2.75
CA VAL A 392 -0.22 -3.26 2.25
C VAL A 392 0.47 -3.86 1.05
N ASN A 393 0.40 -3.14 -0.06
CA ASN A 393 1.07 -3.43 -1.32
C ASN A 393 2.01 -2.28 -1.68
N GLU A 394 2.87 -2.47 -2.69
CA GLU A 394 3.79 -1.44 -3.15
C GLU A 394 3.45 -1.05 -4.59
N LEU A 395 3.41 0.25 -4.86
CA LEU A 395 3.21 0.79 -6.20
C LEU A 395 4.03 2.07 -6.37
N HIS A 396 4.77 2.18 -7.47
CA HIS A 396 5.73 3.28 -7.70
C HIS A 396 6.73 3.47 -6.54
N GLY A 397 7.00 2.41 -5.76
CA GLY A 397 7.85 2.45 -4.57
C GLY A 397 7.24 3.13 -3.35
N TYR A 398 5.94 3.39 -3.36
CA TYR A 398 5.17 3.79 -2.19
C TYR A 398 4.41 2.59 -1.61
N ASP A 399 4.32 2.51 -0.29
CA ASP A 399 3.38 1.61 0.37
C ASP A 399 1.95 2.16 0.17
N ILE A 400 1.12 1.35 -0.49
CA ILE A 400 -0.32 1.55 -0.61
C ILE A 400 -0.97 0.84 0.56
N ILE A 401 -1.52 1.61 1.48
CA ILE A 401 -2.21 1.11 2.67
C ILE A 401 -3.69 1.04 2.35
N GLN A 402 -4.27 -0.16 2.34
CA GLN A 402 -5.69 -0.33 2.04
C GLN A 402 -6.41 -1.29 2.98
N LYS A 403 -7.74 -1.24 2.90
CA LYS A 403 -8.63 -2.27 3.42
C LYS A 403 -9.78 -2.48 2.44
N ASP A 404 -9.91 -3.70 1.95
CA ASP A 404 -11.06 -4.11 1.15
C ASP A 404 -12.21 -4.63 2.00
N GLY A 405 -13.41 -4.52 1.45
CA GLY A 405 -14.65 -5.03 2.02
C GLY A 405 -15.49 -5.71 0.97
N ASP A 406 -16.01 -6.90 1.30
CA ASP A 406 -16.98 -7.62 0.48
C ASP A 406 -18.07 -8.20 1.38
N LEU A 407 -19.33 -7.97 0.99
CA LEU A 407 -20.54 -8.56 1.54
C LEU A 407 -21.51 -8.86 0.39
N ASP A 408 -22.55 -9.62 0.67
CA ASP A 408 -23.59 -9.86 -0.34
C ASP A 408 -24.16 -8.53 -0.82
N GLY A 409 -24.04 -8.29 -2.12
CA GLY A 409 -24.55 -7.09 -2.77
C GLY A 409 -23.65 -5.85 -2.70
N TYR A 410 -22.52 -5.89 -1.99
CA TYR A 410 -21.69 -4.73 -1.77
C TYR A 410 -20.20 -5.07 -1.79
N SER A 411 -19.42 -4.19 -2.41
CA SER A 411 -17.96 -4.20 -2.31
C SER A 411 -17.47 -2.79 -2.05
N ALA A 412 -16.37 -2.68 -1.33
CA ALA A 412 -15.83 -1.39 -0.93
C ALA A 412 -14.31 -1.48 -0.82
N THR A 413 -13.65 -0.37 -1.11
CA THR A 413 -12.21 -0.24 -0.97
C THR A 413 -11.90 1.13 -0.37
N PHE A 414 -11.08 1.13 0.67
CA PHE A 414 -10.51 2.32 1.30
C PHE A 414 -8.99 2.21 1.20
N SER A 415 -8.35 3.12 0.47
CA SER A 415 -6.90 3.13 0.27
C SER A 415 -6.28 4.51 0.47
N MET A 416 -5.03 4.50 0.91
CA MET A 416 -4.24 5.68 1.20
C MET A 416 -2.79 5.46 0.79
N VAL A 417 -2.13 6.56 0.45
CA VAL A 417 -0.68 6.66 0.27
C VAL A 417 -0.19 7.75 1.23
N PRO A 418 0.06 7.42 2.52
CA PRO A 418 0.33 8.43 3.54
C PRO A 418 1.51 9.33 3.22
N LYS A 419 2.56 8.78 2.58
CA LYS A 419 3.74 9.56 2.16
C LYS A 419 3.41 10.66 1.14
N LEU A 420 2.29 10.54 0.43
CA LEU A 420 1.79 11.50 -0.54
C LEU A 420 0.58 12.31 -0.04
N LEU A 421 0.12 12.06 1.19
CA LEU A 421 -1.14 12.60 1.73
C LEU A 421 -2.34 12.38 0.78
N LEU A 422 -2.34 11.26 0.05
CA LEU A 422 -3.29 10.95 -1.00
C LEU A 422 -4.20 9.79 -0.56
N SER A 423 -5.51 9.90 -0.78
CA SER A 423 -6.44 8.78 -0.56
C SER A 423 -7.33 8.53 -1.77
N PHE A 424 -7.78 7.29 -1.89
CA PHE A 424 -8.81 6.88 -2.83
C PHE A 424 -9.79 5.95 -2.11
N THR A 425 -11.08 6.26 -2.18
CA THR A 425 -12.14 5.38 -1.68
C THR A 425 -13.14 5.12 -2.78
N VAL A 426 -13.57 3.88 -2.93
CA VAL A 426 -14.63 3.47 -3.86
C VAL A 426 -15.60 2.51 -3.18
N LEU A 427 -16.88 2.87 -3.21
CA LEU A 427 -17.98 2.11 -2.63
C LEU A 427 -18.93 1.67 -3.74
N MET A 428 -19.35 0.41 -3.71
CA MET A 428 -20.07 -0.23 -4.79
C MET A 428 -21.22 -1.09 -4.25
N SER A 429 -22.37 -1.04 -4.93
CA SER A 429 -23.50 -1.94 -4.66
C SER A 429 -23.53 -3.09 -5.66
N GLY A 430 -22.47 -3.88 -5.66
CA GLY A 430 -22.30 -5.01 -6.55
C GLY A 430 -20.95 -5.68 -6.31
N ARG A 431 -20.62 -6.64 -7.19
CA ARG A 431 -19.32 -7.32 -7.14
C ARG A 431 -18.22 -6.40 -7.67
N ARG A 432 -17.08 -6.35 -6.96
CA ARG A 432 -15.86 -5.69 -7.43
C ARG A 432 -15.41 -6.30 -8.78
N PRO A 433 -15.09 -5.49 -9.80
CA PRO A 433 -14.51 -5.98 -11.05
C PRO A 433 -13.22 -6.78 -10.81
N GLN A 434 -12.98 -7.85 -11.59
CA GLN A 434 -11.85 -8.78 -11.35
C GLN A 434 -10.69 -8.69 -12.34
N GLU A 435 -10.86 -8.03 -13.48
CA GLU A 435 -9.88 -8.07 -14.58
C GLU A 435 -8.57 -7.36 -14.22
N GLU A 436 -8.65 -6.22 -13.56
CA GLU A 436 -7.51 -5.43 -13.08
C GLU A 436 -7.89 -4.71 -11.77
N ASP A 437 -6.89 -4.47 -10.92
CA ASP A 437 -7.08 -3.84 -9.62
C ASP A 437 -7.35 -2.33 -9.75
N ILE A 438 -8.56 -1.94 -9.38
CA ILE A 438 -9.06 -0.56 -9.49
C ILE A 438 -8.20 0.44 -8.72
N VAL A 439 -7.57 0.02 -7.61
CA VAL A 439 -6.70 0.87 -6.80
C VAL A 439 -5.40 1.13 -7.53
N SER A 440 -4.74 0.07 -7.99
CA SER A 440 -3.48 0.16 -8.73
C SER A 440 -3.65 0.96 -10.03
N GLU A 441 -4.70 0.70 -10.82
CA GLU A 441 -5.01 1.46 -12.03
C GLU A 441 -5.25 2.95 -11.74
N THR A 442 -5.99 3.27 -10.67
CA THR A 442 -6.26 4.65 -10.26
C THR A 442 -4.96 5.37 -9.87
N TYR A 443 -4.14 4.76 -9.02
CA TYR A 443 -2.89 5.35 -8.57
C TYR A 443 -1.81 5.41 -9.66
N ASN A 444 -1.86 4.54 -10.67
CA ASN A 444 -1.00 4.64 -11.86
C ASN A 444 -1.21 5.93 -12.65
N TYR A 445 -2.41 6.54 -12.58
CA TYR A 445 -2.65 7.85 -13.16
C TYR A 445 -2.29 8.99 -12.21
N ILE A 446 -2.65 8.88 -10.93
CA ILE A 446 -2.56 9.99 -9.98
C ILE A 446 -1.14 10.19 -9.45
N ILE A 447 -0.42 9.12 -9.06
CA ILE A 447 0.90 9.25 -8.40
C ILE A 447 1.89 9.99 -9.30
N PRO A 448 2.11 9.61 -10.58
CA PRO A 448 3.06 10.34 -11.43
C PRO A 448 2.66 11.81 -11.66
N ALA A 449 1.35 12.08 -11.75
CA ALA A 449 0.82 13.43 -11.92
C ALA A 449 1.06 14.29 -10.67
N LEU A 450 0.89 13.71 -9.48
CA LEU A 450 1.11 14.35 -8.19
C LEU A 450 2.60 14.61 -7.95
N GLU A 451 3.47 13.63 -8.23
CA GLU A 451 4.92 13.81 -8.15
C GLU A 451 5.40 14.92 -9.07
N LYS A 452 4.91 14.96 -10.32
CA LYS A 452 5.21 16.05 -11.23
C LYS A 452 4.73 17.39 -10.66
N ALA A 453 3.53 17.46 -10.10
CA ALA A 453 3.03 18.69 -9.48
C ALA A 453 3.90 19.15 -8.30
N PHE A 454 4.41 18.23 -7.46
CA PHE A 454 5.35 18.58 -6.38
C PHE A 454 6.68 19.09 -6.93
N ARG A 455 7.21 18.49 -7.99
CA ARG A 455 8.46 18.95 -8.64
C ARG A 455 8.32 20.32 -9.29
N ASP A 456 7.19 20.57 -9.92
CA ASP A 456 6.92 21.83 -10.64
C ASP A 456 6.51 22.96 -9.68
N SER A 457 6.16 22.64 -8.43
CA SER A 457 5.77 23.63 -7.43
C SER A 457 6.96 24.49 -6.99
N GLU A 458 6.73 25.79 -6.78
CA GLU A 458 7.75 26.65 -6.19
C GLU A 458 8.00 26.26 -4.73
N LYS A 459 9.23 25.83 -4.43
CA LYS A 459 9.65 25.57 -3.05
C LYS A 459 9.66 26.88 -2.25
N ARG A 460 8.82 26.98 -1.22
CA ARG A 460 8.81 28.12 -0.30
C ARG A 460 9.97 28.00 0.68
N LEU A 461 11.05 28.75 0.45
CA LEU A 461 12.22 28.75 1.32
C LEU A 461 12.22 29.94 2.27
N SER A 462 12.56 29.68 3.54
CA SER A 462 12.68 30.70 4.58
C SER A 462 14.05 31.38 4.49
N PRO A 463 14.11 32.73 4.47
CA PRO A 463 15.37 33.46 4.61
C PRO A 463 15.79 33.55 6.09
N ALA A 464 17.09 33.74 6.32
CA ALA A 464 17.57 34.08 7.66
C ALA A 464 17.16 35.52 8.05
N PRO A 465 16.92 35.81 9.35
CA PRO A 465 16.58 37.17 9.80
C PRO A 465 17.58 38.23 9.36
N ASN A 466 18.86 37.86 9.29
CA ASN A 466 19.92 38.67 8.69
C ASN A 466 20.85 37.75 7.86
N PRO A 467 20.87 37.84 6.53
CA PRO A 467 21.71 37.00 5.69
C PRO A 467 23.19 37.43 5.67
N ASN A 468 23.48 38.69 5.98
CA ASN A 468 24.82 39.28 5.84
C ASN A 468 25.96 38.51 6.55
N PRO A 469 25.77 37.93 7.75
CA PRO A 469 26.82 37.17 8.42
C PRO A 469 27.30 35.95 7.62
N TYR A 470 26.47 35.41 6.74
CA TYR A 470 26.71 34.16 6.02
C TYR A 470 27.22 34.38 4.58
N VAL A 471 27.00 35.57 4.01
CA VAL A 471 27.43 35.93 2.65
C VAL A 471 28.96 36.04 2.55
N GLY A 472 29.56 35.42 1.54
CA GLY A 472 31.01 35.51 1.32
C GLY A 472 31.60 34.31 0.62
N TYR A 473 32.91 34.14 0.77
CA TYR A 473 33.67 33.08 0.13
C TYR A 473 34.14 32.05 1.14
N TYR A 474 34.09 30.78 0.78
CA TYR A 474 34.51 29.67 1.62
C TYR A 474 35.34 28.67 0.80
N THR A 475 36.12 27.84 1.47
CA THR A 475 36.87 26.77 0.82
C THR A 475 36.97 25.53 1.68
N TYR A 476 36.85 24.37 1.03
CA TYR A 476 37.19 23.07 1.61
C TYR A 476 38.56 22.64 1.07
N ALA A 477 39.53 22.52 1.98
CA ALA A 477 40.89 22.06 1.69
C ALA A 477 41.62 22.79 0.54
N ASN A 478 41.25 24.04 0.21
CA ASN A 478 41.73 24.78 -0.97
C ASN A 478 41.51 24.05 -2.32
N LEU A 479 40.60 23.07 -2.36
CA LEU A 479 40.26 22.29 -3.56
C LEU A 479 38.90 22.72 -4.12
N THR A 480 37.92 22.88 -3.23
CA THR A 480 36.56 23.29 -3.57
C THR A 480 36.30 24.66 -2.96
N PHE A 481 35.71 25.56 -3.73
CA PHE A 481 35.39 26.92 -3.28
C PHE A 481 33.90 27.16 -3.39
N TYR A 482 33.37 27.96 -2.46
CA TYR A 482 31.96 28.28 -2.37
C TYR A 482 31.79 29.79 -2.33
N GLU A 483 30.87 30.31 -3.13
CA GLU A 483 30.40 31.69 -3.09
C GLU A 483 28.97 31.69 -2.57
N ILE A 484 28.74 32.28 -1.40
CA ILE A 484 27.42 32.43 -0.80
C ILE A 484 26.94 33.86 -1.02
N LYS A 485 25.74 33.99 -1.62
CA LYS A 485 25.07 35.27 -1.91
C LYS A 485 23.67 35.25 -1.33
N ALA A 486 23.17 36.41 -0.95
CA ALA A 486 21.76 36.59 -0.63
C ALA A 486 20.99 36.95 -1.92
N LEU A 487 19.93 36.20 -2.20
CA LEU A 487 18.98 36.51 -3.27
C LEU A 487 18.09 37.70 -2.88
N PRO A 488 17.33 38.30 -3.82
CA PRO A 488 16.44 39.44 -3.52
C PRO A 488 15.41 39.17 -2.43
N ASN A 489 14.99 37.92 -2.25
CA ASN A 489 14.08 37.47 -1.21
C ASN A 489 14.78 37.14 0.13
N GLY A 490 16.08 37.35 0.24
CA GLY A 490 16.90 37.09 1.43
C GLY A 490 17.36 35.63 1.59
N VAL A 491 16.89 34.71 0.76
CA VAL A 491 17.34 33.30 0.76
C VAL A 491 18.80 33.26 0.30
N LEU A 492 19.61 32.42 0.92
CA LEU A 492 21.01 32.29 0.54
C LEU A 492 21.16 31.27 -0.60
N SER A 493 21.93 31.64 -1.63
CA SER A 493 22.39 30.74 -2.68
C SER A 493 23.87 30.43 -2.45
N MET A 494 24.25 29.16 -2.49
CA MET A 494 25.64 28.72 -2.44
C MET A 494 26.04 28.15 -3.80
N GLN A 495 27.03 28.78 -4.43
CA GLN A 495 27.59 28.36 -5.71
C GLN A 495 28.98 27.76 -5.52
N GLN A 496 29.18 26.53 -5.97
CA GLN A 496 30.48 25.87 -6.01
C GLN A 496 31.28 26.32 -7.23
N PHE A 497 32.58 26.57 -7.07
CA PHE A 497 33.47 26.99 -8.14
C PHE A 497 34.92 26.55 -7.89
N GLY A 498 35.77 26.78 -8.90
CA GLY A 498 37.19 26.42 -8.89
C GLY A 498 37.54 25.38 -9.95
N PRO A 499 38.84 25.22 -10.31
CA PRO A 499 39.25 24.51 -11.51
C PRO A 499 38.71 23.07 -11.57
N HIS A 500 38.80 22.35 -10.45
CA HIS A 500 38.35 20.95 -10.37
C HIS A 500 36.83 20.81 -10.42
N VAL A 501 36.10 21.71 -9.73
CA VAL A 501 34.63 21.71 -9.71
C VAL A 501 34.07 22.06 -11.09
N GLU A 502 34.69 23.03 -11.76
CA GLU A 502 34.23 23.52 -13.05
C GLU A 502 34.47 22.53 -14.20
N GLU A 503 35.48 21.67 -14.07
CA GLU A 503 35.73 20.55 -14.97
C GLU A 503 34.73 19.40 -14.76
N LEU A 504 34.40 19.11 -13.49
CA LEU A 504 33.69 17.90 -13.09
C LEU A 504 32.17 18.06 -12.99
N ILE A 505 31.69 19.18 -12.43
CA ILE A 505 30.27 19.37 -12.11
C ILE A 505 29.66 20.29 -13.19
N PRO A 506 28.57 19.88 -13.88
CA PRO A 506 27.86 20.77 -14.81
C PRO A 506 27.35 22.04 -14.12
N GLU A 507 27.34 23.16 -14.84
CA GLU A 507 26.94 24.47 -14.30
C GLU A 507 25.55 24.45 -13.64
N SER A 508 24.61 23.67 -14.21
CA SER A 508 23.25 23.49 -13.69
C SER A 508 23.19 22.91 -12.27
N TYR A 509 24.24 22.26 -11.79
CA TYR A 509 24.27 21.59 -10.48
C TYR A 509 25.30 22.22 -9.52
N ARG A 510 25.93 23.33 -9.89
CA ARG A 510 26.89 24.03 -9.02
C ARG A 510 26.23 24.93 -7.99
N THR A 511 24.98 25.31 -8.20
CA THR A 511 24.26 26.26 -7.34
C THR A 511 23.15 25.54 -6.58
N ILE A 512 23.15 25.70 -5.26
CA ILE A 512 22.13 25.18 -4.36
C ILE A 512 21.59 26.29 -3.47
N LEU A 513 20.35 26.14 -3.00
CA LEU A 513 19.71 27.08 -2.09
C LEU A 513 19.85 26.60 -0.65
N LEU A 514 19.85 27.54 0.29
CA LEU A 514 19.94 27.27 1.72
C LEU A 514 18.66 27.75 2.40
N HIS A 515 17.83 26.80 2.84
CA HIS A 515 16.61 27.06 3.61
C HIS A 515 16.97 27.30 5.07
N TYR A 516 16.66 28.48 5.60
CA TYR A 516 16.91 28.79 7.01
C TYR A 516 15.92 28.02 7.91
N LEU A 517 16.44 27.27 8.88
CA LEU A 517 15.64 26.59 9.89
C LEU A 517 15.59 27.41 11.18
N GLU A 518 16.73 27.54 11.85
CA GLU A 518 16.85 28.25 13.13
C GLU A 518 18.32 28.61 13.41
N ASP A 519 18.55 29.74 14.07
CA ASP A 519 19.86 30.28 14.45
C ASP A 519 20.91 30.33 13.33
N ARG A 520 21.69 29.26 13.22
CA ARG A 520 22.84 29.09 12.32
C ARG A 520 22.68 27.87 11.42
N ILE A 521 21.53 27.21 11.51
CA ILE A 521 21.24 25.94 10.84
C ILE A 521 20.45 26.23 9.57
N PHE A 522 20.97 25.74 8.47
CA PHE A 522 20.37 25.80 7.15
C PHE A 522 20.23 24.40 6.59
N GLN A 523 19.18 24.16 5.83
CA GLN A 523 18.99 22.94 5.06
C GLN A 523 19.34 23.20 3.60
N VAL A 524 20.14 22.31 3.00
CA VAL A 524 20.44 22.34 1.57
C VAL A 524 19.21 21.96 0.77
N VAL A 525 18.89 22.75 -0.26
CA VAL A 525 17.76 22.51 -1.14
C VAL A 525 18.19 22.70 -2.59
N PHE A 526 18.00 21.67 -3.41
CA PHE A 526 18.06 21.81 -4.87
C PHE A 526 16.74 22.40 -5.39
N GLU A 527 16.81 23.41 -6.24
CA GLU A 527 15.63 24.13 -6.75
C GLU A 527 14.80 23.27 -7.71
N LYS A 528 15.47 22.44 -8.52
CA LYS A 528 14.87 21.61 -9.56
C LYS A 528 15.32 20.17 -9.44
N GLU A 529 14.78 19.32 -10.30
CA GLU A 529 15.24 17.95 -10.44
C GLU A 529 16.75 17.89 -10.74
N PHE A 530 17.43 16.96 -10.08
CA PHE A 530 18.88 16.78 -10.19
C PHE A 530 19.20 15.29 -10.30
N PRO A 531 20.33 14.90 -10.92
CA PRO A 531 20.72 13.51 -10.99
C PRO A 531 21.01 13.00 -9.57
N CYS A 532 20.41 11.88 -9.17
CA CYS A 532 20.60 11.32 -7.83
C CYS A 532 22.08 11.06 -7.51
N SER A 533 22.85 10.68 -8.53
CA SER A 533 24.30 10.51 -8.51
C SER A 533 24.90 11.25 -9.70
N LEU A 534 25.95 12.03 -9.45
CA LEU A 534 26.75 12.66 -10.48
C LEU A 534 28.05 11.85 -10.66
N ASN A 535 28.24 11.28 -11.85
CA ASN A 535 29.45 10.52 -12.18
C ASN A 535 30.59 11.47 -12.56
N LEU A 536 31.69 11.39 -11.82
CA LEU A 536 32.90 12.21 -11.93
C LEU A 536 34.09 11.32 -12.32
N GLY A 537 34.11 10.86 -13.56
CA GLY A 537 35.13 9.92 -14.03
C GLY A 537 35.01 8.56 -13.35
N SER A 538 35.99 8.18 -12.51
CA SER A 538 35.98 6.92 -11.74
C SER A 538 35.27 7.02 -10.39
N ALA A 539 34.83 8.21 -10.00
CA ALA A 539 34.10 8.45 -8.74
C ALA A 539 32.66 8.86 -9.03
N SER A 540 31.79 8.75 -8.03
CA SER A 540 30.43 9.29 -8.07
C SER A 540 30.11 10.04 -6.78
N VAL A 541 29.29 11.08 -6.91
CA VAL A 541 28.82 11.89 -5.77
C VAL A 541 27.30 11.80 -5.71
N SER A 542 26.76 11.33 -4.59
CA SER A 542 25.31 11.29 -4.40
C SER A 542 24.79 12.69 -4.06
N LEU A 543 24.12 13.32 -5.02
CA LEU A 543 23.40 14.57 -4.79
C LEU A 543 22.13 14.34 -3.97
N GLU A 544 21.53 13.15 -4.05
CA GLU A 544 20.37 12.77 -3.23
C GLU A 544 20.69 12.86 -1.74
N THR A 545 21.89 12.42 -1.33
CA THR A 545 22.32 12.56 0.08
C THR A 545 22.65 14.00 0.48
N GLN A 546 22.88 14.91 -0.49
CA GLN A 546 23.13 16.32 -0.21
C GLN A 546 21.83 17.12 -0.07
N ASP A 547 20.77 16.76 -0.81
CA ASP A 547 19.46 17.39 -0.65
C ASP A 547 18.90 17.09 0.75
N GLY A 548 18.47 18.14 1.45
CA GLY A 548 18.02 18.03 2.84
C GLY A 548 19.14 17.98 3.90
N GLN A 549 20.42 17.96 3.50
CA GLN A 549 21.55 17.98 4.44
C GLN A 549 21.55 19.29 5.25
N LEU A 550 21.79 19.17 6.55
CA LEU A 550 21.90 20.33 7.44
C LEU A 550 23.33 20.89 7.41
N PHE A 551 23.45 22.20 7.29
CA PHE A 551 24.67 22.99 7.43
C PHE A 551 24.55 23.90 8.64
N ASN A 552 25.59 23.93 9.46
CA ASN A 552 25.70 24.82 10.61
C ASN A 552 26.79 25.86 10.35
N PHE A 553 26.40 27.12 10.27
CA PHE A 553 27.30 28.21 9.92
C PHE A 553 27.91 28.86 11.17
N SER A 554 29.22 29.04 11.17
CA SER A 554 29.92 29.82 12.20
C SER A 554 30.25 31.22 11.65
N PRO A 555 29.51 32.28 12.06
CA PRO A 555 29.83 33.64 11.64
C PRO A 555 31.21 34.08 12.18
N PHE A 556 31.71 35.22 11.71
CA PHE A 556 32.93 35.79 12.26
C PHE A 556 32.77 36.08 13.75
N ASP A 557 33.76 35.65 14.53
CA ASP A 557 33.93 36.11 15.89
C ASP A 557 34.36 37.59 15.92
N PRO A 558 34.40 38.24 17.09
CA PRO A 558 34.85 39.62 17.22
C PRO A 558 36.29 39.89 16.75
N HIS A 559 37.09 38.84 16.52
CA HIS A 559 38.46 38.91 16.01
C HIS A 559 38.54 38.67 14.50
N GLY A 560 37.41 38.48 13.81
CA GLY A 560 37.36 38.24 12.38
C GLY A 560 37.74 36.83 11.97
N LEU A 561 37.66 35.85 12.89
CA LEU A 561 37.89 34.43 12.62
C LEU A 561 36.55 33.69 12.51
N SER A 562 36.43 32.82 11.51
CA SER A 562 35.25 31.99 11.28
C SER A 562 35.71 30.62 10.80
N THR A 563 35.23 29.56 11.47
CA THR A 563 35.42 28.17 11.04
C THR A 563 34.49 27.78 9.88
N GLY A 564 33.94 28.76 9.14
CA GLY A 564 33.09 28.54 7.99
C GLY A 564 31.76 27.88 8.34
N PHE A 565 31.51 26.70 7.80
CA PHE A 565 30.32 25.90 8.10
C PHE A 565 30.68 24.40 8.15
N ASP A 566 29.90 23.63 8.90
CA ASP A 566 30.02 22.18 8.98
C ASP A 566 28.69 21.50 8.63
N ALA A 567 28.78 20.25 8.16
CA ALA A 567 27.61 19.42 7.83
C ALA A 567 27.66 18.15 8.70
N PRO A 568 26.75 17.98 9.68
CA PRO A 568 26.77 16.84 10.58
C PRO A 568 26.74 15.50 9.81
N GLY A 569 27.62 14.57 10.20
CA GLY A 569 27.72 13.24 9.57
C GLY A 569 28.64 13.18 8.35
N LEU A 570 29.07 14.32 7.81
CA LEU A 570 30.12 14.40 6.80
C LEU A 570 31.40 14.93 7.46
N ASN A 571 32.58 14.48 7.02
CA ASN A 571 33.88 15.01 7.48
C ASN A 571 34.15 16.42 6.90
N THR A 572 33.17 17.31 6.92
CA THR A 572 33.24 18.68 6.40
C THR A 572 33.71 19.70 7.44
N TYR A 573 34.24 19.26 8.59
CA TYR A 573 34.81 20.10 9.67
C TYR A 573 35.98 21.04 9.25
N ASN A 574 36.29 21.14 7.95
CA ASN A 574 37.41 21.89 7.39
C ASN A 574 36.98 22.94 6.34
N VAL A 575 35.70 23.30 6.25
CA VAL A 575 35.32 24.44 5.38
C VAL A 575 35.65 25.74 6.09
N VAL A 576 36.55 26.55 5.54
CA VAL A 576 36.99 27.82 6.15
C VAL A 576 36.49 29.00 5.33
N ARG A 577 36.08 30.08 6.00
CA ARG A 577 35.71 31.33 5.33
C ARG A 577 36.97 32.09 4.89
N ILE A 578 37.00 32.54 3.64
CA ILE A 578 38.11 33.29 3.06
C ILE A 578 37.69 34.74 2.74
N PRO A 579 38.59 35.72 2.85
CA PRO A 579 38.21 37.14 2.82
C PRO A 579 37.87 37.66 1.41
N ARG A 580 38.29 36.97 0.35
CA ARG A 580 38.11 37.38 -1.06
C ARG A 580 37.97 36.18 -1.97
N LYS A 581 37.34 36.39 -3.14
CA LYS A 581 37.27 35.37 -4.21
C LYS A 581 38.69 35.02 -4.67
N PRO A 582 39.10 33.74 -4.64
CA PRO A 582 40.38 33.32 -5.18
C PRO A 582 40.39 33.45 -6.70
N VAL A 583 41.58 33.74 -7.24
CA VAL A 583 41.83 33.82 -8.68
C VAL A 583 42.72 32.64 -9.06
N PHE A 584 42.28 31.86 -10.04
CA PHE A 584 43.04 30.72 -10.56
C PHE A 584 43.71 31.16 -11.87
N TYR A 585 45.01 30.92 -11.96
CA TYR A 585 45.75 31.07 -13.21
C TYR A 585 45.81 29.68 -13.85
N HIS A 586 45.34 29.58 -15.09
CA HIS A 586 45.38 28.35 -15.88
C HIS A 586 46.79 27.98 -16.32
#